data_AF-A0A133PNI2-F1
#
_entry.id   AF-A0A133PNI2-F1
#
_cell.length_a   1.000
_cell.length_b   1.000
_cell.length_c   1.000
_cell.angle_alpha   90.00
_cell.angle_beta   90.00
_cell.angle_gamma   90.00
#
_symmetry.space_group_name_H-M   'P 1'
#
loop_
_entity.id
_entity.type
_entity.pdbx_description
1 polymer ?
#
loop_
_entity_poly.entity_id
_entity_poly.type
_entity_poly.pdbx_seq_one_letter_code
_entity_poly.pdbx_strand_id
1 'polypeptide(L)'
;MIIFRVFLKIILFPISIALSIITLFLTFVLGLSTIFFKLISFIAIMGFLGSVYHGEKALAIEAIILAYLFSPYGLPVLGYFIIEVIEEVNERIKAI
;
A
#
# COMPACT_ATOMS: atom_id res chain seq x y z
N MET A 1 -34.25 -20.82 -6.61
CA MET A 1 -33.28 -19.81 -6.11
C MET A 1 -32.03 -20.44 -5.48
N ILE A 2 -32.15 -21.55 -4.72
CA ILE A 2 -31.02 -22.21 -4.04
C ILE A 2 -29.95 -22.75 -5.02
N ILE A 3 -30.36 -23.39 -6.12
CA ILE A 3 -29.44 -23.98 -7.12
C ILE A 3 -28.56 -22.92 -7.79
N PHE A 4 -29.12 -21.75 -8.11
CA PHE A 4 -28.38 -20.62 -8.69
C PHE A 4 -27.31 -20.08 -7.73
N ARG A 5 -27.64 -19.95 -6.43
CA ARG A 5 -26.67 -19.54 -5.41
C ARG A 5 -25.52 -20.54 -5.25
N VAL A 6 -25.80 -21.84 -5.29
CA VAL A 6 -24.76 -22.88 -5.20
C VAL A 6 -23.84 -22.84 -6.42
N PHE A 7 -24.38 -22.65 -7.62
CA PHE A 7 -23.59 -22.52 -8.84
C PHE A 7 -22.65 -21.31 -8.79
N LEU A 8 -23.13 -20.15 -8.34
CA LEU A 8 -22.29 -18.97 -8.14
C LEU A 8 -21.16 -19.21 -7.14
N LYS A 9 -21.45 -19.87 -6.00
CA LYS A 9 -20.42 -20.19 -5.00
C LYS A 9 -19.29 -21.05 -5.57
N ILE A 10 -19.59 -22.03 -6.42
CA ILE A 10 -18.57 -22.90 -7.02
C ILE A 10 -17.59 -22.09 -7.89
N ILE A 11 -18.10 -21.09 -8.64
CA ILE A 11 -17.28 -20.23 -9.52
C ILE A 11 -16.53 -19.17 -8.72
N LEU A 12 -17.18 -18.58 -7.72
CA LEU A 12 -16.64 -17.49 -6.92
C LEU A 12 -15.63 -17.96 -5.86
N PHE A 13 -15.71 -19.22 -5.43
CA PHE A 13 -14.83 -19.77 -4.41
C PHE A 13 -13.34 -19.76 -4.82
N PRO A 14 -12.93 -20.25 -6.01
CA PRO A 14 -11.55 -20.12 -6.48
C PRO A 14 -11.06 -18.67 -6.55
N ILE A 15 -11.94 -17.75 -6.95
CA ILE A 15 -11.61 -16.31 -7.05
C ILE A 15 -11.32 -15.76 -5.65
N SER A 16 -12.16 -16.08 -4.66
CA SER A 16 -11.95 -15.66 -3.28
C SER A 16 -10.63 -16.18 -2.69
N ILE A 17 -10.25 -17.42 -3.02
CA ILE A 17 -8.95 -17.99 -2.64
C ILE A 17 -7.81 -17.17 -3.26
N ALA A 18 -7.87 -16.91 -4.57
CA ALA A 18 -6.85 -16.14 -5.26
C ALA A 18 -6.68 -14.73 -4.67
N LEU A 19 -7.80 -14.02 -4.43
CA LEU A 19 -7.78 -12.70 -3.79
C LEU A 19 -7.15 -12.75 -2.39
N SER A 20 -7.46 -13.79 -1.60
CA SER A 20 -6.88 -13.97 -0.26
C SER A 20 -5.36 -14.15 -0.32
N ILE A 21 -4.86 -14.95 -1.28
CA ILE A 21 -3.42 -15.17 -1.49
C ILE A 21 -2.73 -13.88 -1.94
N ILE A 22 -3.32 -13.17 -2.90
CA ILE A 22 -2.79 -11.89 -3.41
C ILE A 22 -2.70 -10.88 -2.26
N THR A 23 -3.76 -10.76 -1.47
CA THR A 23 -3.81 -9.86 -0.31
C THR A 23 -2.68 -10.18 0.67
N LEU A 24 -2.54 -11.45 1.08
CA LEU A 24 -1.48 -11.88 2.00
C LEU A 24 -0.09 -11.53 1.47
N PHE A 25 0.14 -11.80 0.18
CA PHE A 25 1.41 -11.50 -0.48
C PHE A 25 1.69 -9.99 -0.54
N LEU A 26 0.72 -9.18 -0.94
CA LEU A 26 0.85 -7.73 -1.00
C LEU A 26 1.11 -7.13 0.38
N THR A 27 0.36 -7.57 1.40
CA THR A 27 0.57 -7.14 2.79
C THR A 27 1.96 -7.50 3.29
N PHE A 28 2.46 -8.70 2.98
CA PHE A 28 3.81 -9.11 3.31
C PHE A 28 4.88 -8.23 2.63
N VAL A 29 4.76 -8.04 1.32
CA VAL A 29 5.70 -7.20 0.54
C VAL A 29 5.68 -5.76 1.03
N LEU A 30 4.49 -5.19 1.24
CA LEU A 30 4.34 -3.83 1.76
C LEU A 30 4.97 -3.72 3.14
N GLY A 31 4.69 -4.68 4.04
CA GLY A 31 5.27 -4.77 5.38
C GLY A 31 6.80 -4.73 5.37
N LEU A 32 7.44 -5.57 4.55
CA LEU A 32 8.90 -5.58 4.38
C LEU A 32 9.42 -4.25 3.79
N SER A 33 8.72 -3.71 2.79
CA SER A 33 9.13 -2.47 2.11
C SER A 33 9.06 -1.23 3.02
N THR A 34 8.19 -1.22 4.04
CA THR A 34 8.02 -0.06 4.93
C THR A 34 9.30 0.32 5.68
N ILE A 35 10.19 -0.62 5.94
CA ILE A 35 11.49 -0.35 6.57
C ILE A 35 12.35 0.50 5.63
N PHE A 36 12.39 0.14 4.35
CA PHE A 36 13.13 0.89 3.33
C PHE A 36 12.49 2.27 3.09
N PHE A 37 11.16 2.35 3.03
CA PHE A 37 10.45 3.63 2.93
C PHE A 37 10.79 4.57 4.09
N LYS A 38 10.76 4.08 5.33
CA LYS A 38 11.15 4.87 6.51
C LYS A 38 12.61 5.33 6.45
N LEU A 39 13.53 4.46 5.99
CA LEU A 39 14.93 4.81 5.82
C LEU A 39 15.12 5.92 4.77
N ILE A 40 14.48 5.78 3.60
CA ILE A 40 14.54 6.79 2.53
C ILE A 40 13.94 8.12 3.02
N SER A 41 12.79 8.07 3.70
CA SER A 41 12.16 9.26 4.29
C SER A 41 13.10 9.97 5.27
N PHE A 42 13.78 9.21 6.15
CA PHE A 42 14.76 9.76 7.08
C PHE A 42 15.94 10.43 6.36
N ILE A 43 16.52 9.78 5.35
CA ILE A 43 17.60 10.36 4.55
C ILE A 43 17.14 11.65 3.85
N ALA A 44 15.93 11.66 3.30
CA ALA A 44 15.36 12.83 2.65
C ALA A 44 15.13 13.99 3.63
N ILE A 45 14.71 13.71 4.88
CA ILE A 45 14.63 14.73 5.94
C ILE A 45 16.01 15.31 6.23
N MET A 46 17.06 14.48 6.33
CA MET A 46 18.43 14.98 6.52
C MET A 46 18.88 15.85 5.34
N GLY A 47 18.54 15.46 4.11
CA GLY A 47 18.76 16.28 2.91
C GLY A 47 18.06 17.63 2.99
N PHE A 48 16.78 17.65 3.39
CA PHE A 48 16.02 18.88 3.60
C PHE A 48 16.70 19.82 4.60
N LEU A 49 17.09 19.30 5.77
CA LEU A 49 17.77 20.08 6.81
C LEU A 49 19.11 20.65 6.30
N GLY A 50 19.88 19.83 5.58
CA GLY A 50 21.13 20.25 4.95
C GLY A 50 20.92 21.37 3.93
N SER A 51 19.94 21.23 3.04
CA SER A 51 19.64 22.24 2.02
C SER A 51 19.12 23.55 2.62
N VAL A 52 18.29 23.48 3.67
CA VAL A 52 17.85 24.69 4.40
C VAL A 52 19.04 25.41 5.02
N TYR A 53 19.98 24.68 5.63
CA TYR A 53 21.19 25.26 6.23
C TYR A 53 22.07 25.97 5.19
N HIS A 54 22.22 25.40 3.99
CA HIS A 54 23.02 25.98 2.90
C HIS A 54 22.25 27.02 2.06
N GLY A 55 20.97 27.27 2.35
CA GLY A 55 20.13 28.21 1.60
C GLY A 55 19.67 27.72 0.22
N GLU A 56 19.81 26.42 -0.05
CA GLU A 56 19.46 25.78 -1.32
C GLU A 56 17.97 25.46 -1.39
N LYS A 57 17.16 26.48 -1.70
CA LYS A 57 15.69 26.38 -1.66
C LYS A 57 15.09 25.30 -2.56
N ALA A 58 15.64 25.10 -3.77
CA ALA A 58 15.15 24.09 -4.70
C ALA A 58 15.33 22.68 -4.14
N LEU A 59 16.53 22.36 -3.67
CA LEU A 59 16.85 21.05 -3.09
C LEU A 59 16.09 20.80 -1.78
N ALA A 60 15.84 21.84 -0.97
CA ALA A 60 14.99 21.71 0.20
C ALA A 60 13.56 21.28 -0.17
N ILE A 61 12.96 21.87 -1.21
CA ILE A 61 11.60 21.51 -1.66
C ILE A 61 11.57 20.07 -2.20
N GLU A 62 12.55 19.69 -3.02
CA GLU A 62 12.65 18.32 -3.54
C GLU A 62 12.79 17.29 -2.41
N ALA A 63 13.68 17.57 -1.45
CA ALA A 63 13.94 16.69 -0.32
C ALA A 63 12.71 16.51 0.58
N ILE A 64 11.94 17.57 0.84
CA ILE A 64 10.73 17.45 1.66
C ILE A 64 9.59 16.71 0.95
N ILE A 65 9.48 16.85 -0.38
CA ILE A 65 8.54 16.06 -1.19
C ILE A 65 8.91 14.58 -1.12
N LEU A 66 10.19 14.23 -1.29
CA LEU A 66 10.66 12.85 -1.16
C LEU A 66 10.44 12.30 0.26
N ALA A 67 10.73 13.11 1.29
CA ALA A 67 10.49 12.75 2.69
C ALA A 67 9.03 12.37 2.91
N TYR A 68 8.09 13.19 2.44
CA TYR A 68 6.66 12.92 2.53
C TYR A 68 6.26 11.68 1.71
N LEU A 69 6.72 11.58 0.47
CA LEU A 69 6.37 10.49 -0.44
C LEU A 69 6.72 9.12 0.13
N PHE A 70 7.88 8.98 0.78
CA PHE A 70 8.32 7.73 1.39
C PHE A 70 7.97 7.62 2.88
N SER A 71 7.37 8.66 3.49
CA SER A 71 6.89 8.57 4.86
C SER A 71 5.74 7.55 4.97
N PRO A 72 5.39 7.09 6.19
CA PRO A 72 4.21 6.26 6.40
C PRO A 72 2.90 6.86 5.89
N TYR A 73 2.86 8.15 5.55
CA TYR A 73 1.69 8.89 5.08
C TYR A 73 1.63 9.06 3.54
N GLY A 74 2.72 8.74 2.82
CA GLY A 74 2.79 8.89 1.35
C GLY A 74 2.42 7.60 0.61
N LEU A 75 3.38 7.06 -0.13
CA LEU A 75 3.25 5.81 -0.91
C LEU A 75 2.79 4.60 -0.07
N PRO A 76 3.21 4.41 1.20
CA PRO A 76 2.70 3.32 2.03
C PRO A 76 1.18 3.34 2.20
N VAL A 77 0.56 4.50 2.42
CA VAL A 77 -0.91 4.63 2.55
C VAL A 77 -1.61 4.19 1.28
N LEU A 78 -1.08 4.56 0.12
CA LEU A 78 -1.63 4.10 -1.16
C LEU A 78 -1.55 2.57 -1.29
N GLY A 79 -0.46 1.97 -0.82
CA GLY A 79 -0.32 0.51 -0.74
C GLY A 79 -1.38 -0.13 0.15
N TYR A 80 -1.58 0.41 1.36
CA TYR A 80 -2.63 -0.08 2.28
C TYR A 80 -4.03 0.06 1.68
N PHE A 81 -4.32 1.19 1.05
CA PHE A 81 -5.61 1.44 0.40
C PHE A 81 -5.90 0.41 -0.72
N ILE A 82 -4.91 0.09 -1.55
CA ILE A 82 -5.09 -0.92 -2.61
C ILE A 82 -5.39 -2.30 -2.01
N ILE A 83 -4.69 -2.69 -0.94
CA ILE A 83 -4.91 -3.96 -0.23
C ILE A 83 -6.32 -4.00 0.35
N GLU A 84 -6.76 -2.92 1.01
CA GLU A 84 -8.09 -2.81 1.61
C GLU A 84 -9.21 -2.95 0.58
N VAL A 85 -9.06 -2.33 -0.60
CA VAL A 85 -10.02 -2.48 -1.71
C VAL A 85 -10.10 -3.94 -2.18
N ILE A 86 -8.96 -4.65 -2.26
CA ILE A 86 -8.93 -6.07 -2.65
C ILE A 86 -9.62 -6.93 -1.57
N GLU A 87 -9.37 -6.65 -0.30
CA GLU A 87 -10.02 -7.31 0.83
C GLU A 87 -11.54 -7.10 0.80
N GLU A 88 -12.00 -5.86 0.61
CA GLU A 88 -13.42 -5.53 0.55
C GLU A 88 -14.14 -6.30 -0.58
N VAL A 89 -13.53 -6.34 -1.77
CA VAL A 89 -14.08 -7.13 -2.89
C VAL A 89 -14.15 -8.61 -2.53
N ASN A 90 -13.11 -9.16 -1.90
CA ASN A 90 -13.07 -10.55 -1.50
C ASN A 90 -14.15 -10.87 -0.44
N GLU A 91 -14.37 -9.98 0.52
CA GLU A 91 -15.44 -10.13 1.53
C GLU A 91 -16.83 -10.10 0.90
N ARG A 92 -17.07 -9.20 -0.05
CA ARG A 92 -18.33 -9.15 -0.81
C ARG A 92 -18.55 -10.44 -1.59
N ILE A 93 -17.51 -11.04 -2.16
CA ILE A 93 -17.59 -12.34 -2.84
C ILE A 93 -17.95 -13.47 -1.86
N LYS A 94 -17.32 -13.49 -0.68
CA LYS A 94 -17.59 -14.50 0.36
C LYS A 94 -19.02 -14.43 0.92
N ALA A 95 -19.69 -13.28 0.81
CA ALA A 95 -21.04 -13.05 1.29
C ALA A 95 -22.16 -13.56 0.34
N ILE A 96 -21.84 -13.94 -0.90
CA ILE A 96 -22.79 -14.43 -1.93
C ILE A 96 -23.15 -15.90 -1.70
#